data_AF-A0AA39S8W1-F1
#
_entry.id   AF-A0AA39S8W1-F1
#
_cell.length_a   1.000
_cell.length_b   1.000
_cell.length_c   1.000
_cell.angle_alpha   90.00
_cell.angle_beta   90.00
_cell.angle_gamma   90.00
#
_symmetry.space_group_name_H-M   'P 1'
#
loop_
_entity.id
_entity.type
_entity.pdbx_description
1 polymer ?
#
loop_
_entity_poly.entity_id
_entity_poly.type
_entity_poly.pdbx_seq_one_letter_code
_entity_poly.pdbx_strand_id
1 'polypeptide(L)'
;MLETVDAESDTPLHHVAREEHMGVIRLLLAFGASSILTNSYGKTPNLDDTLYPYAAGIQEAVTQNVKDYMVEKLGIEKSKITELGNLLYKNYGTTMAGLRAIGYDFDYDEYHSFVHGRLPYENLKPDPVLRSLLLGLPLRKIIFTNADKVHAVKALSRLGLEDCFEGIICFETLNPTHRNTVSDHEDDSIVFVGSTAAATTNTNNNNIGTQIFDIIGHFAQTNPESAILPKTPIVCKPYESAIERALEFTNINPQKTLFFEDSVRNIQAGKRVGLHTVLVGSSHRVKGADFALESIHNIKEAIPELWEADKKSEVGYSGKVAVETSVTA
;
A
#
# COMPACT_ATOMS: atom_id res chain seq x y z
N MET A 1 -29.26 6.53 12.25
CA MET A 1 -29.32 5.07 12.02
C MET A 1 -28.32 4.64 10.95
N LEU A 2 -28.09 5.42 9.89
CA LEU A 2 -27.09 5.10 8.85
C LEU A 2 -25.63 5.29 9.31
N GLU A 3 -25.39 6.21 10.26
CA GLU A 3 -24.07 6.50 10.85
C GLU A 3 -23.97 6.10 12.33
N THR A 4 -24.89 5.26 12.80
CA THR A 4 -24.70 4.67 14.14
C THR A 4 -23.53 3.74 14.08
N VAL A 5 -22.62 3.84 15.03
CA VAL A 5 -21.42 3.03 15.06
C VAL A 5 -21.47 1.97 16.15
N ASP A 6 -20.86 0.82 15.91
CA ASP A 6 -20.67 -0.22 16.93
C ASP A 6 -19.43 0.05 17.82
N ALA A 7 -19.06 -0.92 18.64
CA ALA A 7 -17.88 -0.82 19.53
C ALA A 7 -16.56 -0.65 18.77
N GLU A 8 -16.51 -1.08 17.50
CA GLU A 8 -15.36 -0.95 16.61
C GLU A 8 -15.41 0.33 15.77
N SER A 9 -16.40 1.21 16.02
CA SER A 9 -16.72 2.37 15.20
C SER A 9 -17.18 2.03 13.76
N ASP A 10 -17.65 0.80 13.53
CA ASP A 10 -18.22 0.41 12.24
C ASP A 10 -19.63 0.96 12.09
N THR A 11 -19.90 1.61 10.96
CA THR A 11 -21.25 1.96 10.54
C THR A 11 -21.95 0.75 9.90
N PRO A 12 -23.29 0.76 9.74
CA PRO A 12 -24.00 -0.19 8.90
C PRO A 12 -23.34 -0.43 7.55
N LEU A 13 -22.77 0.62 6.94
CA LEU A 13 -22.07 0.53 5.67
C LEU A 13 -20.75 -0.26 5.77
N HIS A 14 -20.02 -0.18 6.89
CA HIS A 14 -18.86 -1.05 7.15
C HIS A 14 -19.26 -2.52 7.25
N HIS A 15 -20.35 -2.82 7.95
CA HIS A 15 -20.84 -4.20 8.09
C HIS A 15 -21.27 -4.79 6.76
N VAL A 16 -22.10 -4.08 5.98
CA VAL A 16 -22.56 -4.60 4.68
C VAL A 16 -21.46 -4.61 3.61
N ALA A 17 -20.43 -3.77 3.74
CA ALA A 17 -19.22 -3.86 2.93
C ALA A 17 -18.41 -5.12 3.23
N ARG A 18 -18.43 -5.58 4.50
CA ARG A 18 -17.79 -6.82 4.94
C ARG A 18 -18.60 -8.07 4.60
N GLU A 19 -19.92 -7.94 4.52
CA GLU A 19 -20.87 -9.04 4.23
C GLU A 19 -21.36 -9.05 2.77
N GLU A 20 -20.74 -8.22 1.91
CA GLU A 20 -20.84 -8.27 0.44
C GLU A 20 -22.26 -8.04 -0.14
N HIS A 21 -23.14 -7.37 0.60
CA HIS A 21 -24.50 -7.12 0.15
C HIS A 21 -24.58 -5.91 -0.80
N MET A 22 -24.11 -6.05 -2.04
CA MET A 22 -24.05 -4.98 -3.04
C MET A 22 -25.37 -4.20 -3.25
N GLY A 23 -26.51 -4.89 -3.21
CA GLY A 23 -27.82 -4.24 -3.28
C GLY A 23 -28.10 -3.34 -2.07
N VAL A 24 -27.64 -3.75 -0.88
CA VAL A 24 -27.79 -3.01 0.38
C VAL A 24 -26.75 -1.89 0.47
N ILE A 25 -25.52 -2.08 -0.02
CA ILE A 25 -24.51 -1.01 -0.11
C ILE A 25 -25.02 0.15 -0.96
N ARG A 26 -25.49 -0.14 -2.19
CA ARG A 26 -26.06 0.89 -3.07
C ARG A 26 -27.24 1.60 -2.44
N LEU A 27 -28.08 0.85 -1.70
CA LEU A 27 -29.22 1.40 -1.00
C LEU A 27 -28.79 2.34 0.14
N LEU A 28 -27.85 1.93 0.98
CA LEU A 28 -27.33 2.73 2.09
C LEU A 28 -26.63 4.01 1.58
N LEU A 29 -25.81 3.90 0.54
CA LEU A 29 -25.19 5.06 -0.11
C LEU A 29 -26.25 6.01 -0.68
N ALA A 30 -27.29 5.49 -1.35
CA ALA A 30 -28.40 6.29 -1.88
C ALA A 30 -29.23 6.98 -0.77
N PHE A 31 -29.28 6.40 0.43
CA PHE A 31 -29.89 7.01 1.61
C PHE A 31 -28.94 7.95 2.38
N GLY A 32 -27.72 8.18 1.88
CA GLY A 32 -26.77 9.14 2.44
C GLY A 32 -25.84 8.56 3.51
N ALA A 33 -25.65 7.23 3.54
CA ALA A 33 -24.60 6.63 4.35
C ALA A 33 -23.20 7.04 3.85
N SER A 34 -22.34 7.41 4.77
CA SER A 34 -21.02 7.97 4.50
C SER A 34 -20.02 6.85 4.21
N SER A 35 -19.58 6.78 2.96
CA SER A 35 -18.53 5.85 2.49
C SER A 35 -17.12 6.19 2.98
N ILE A 36 -16.97 7.32 3.68
CA ILE A 36 -15.68 7.90 4.06
C ILE A 36 -15.43 7.88 5.57
N LEU A 37 -16.42 7.45 6.37
CA LEU A 37 -16.19 7.31 7.81
C LEU A 37 -15.21 6.20 8.05
N THR A 38 -14.23 6.45 8.91
CA THR A 38 -13.26 5.43 9.29
C THR A 38 -13.70 4.78 10.59
N ASN A 39 -13.62 3.45 10.66
CA ASN A 39 -13.78 2.73 11.91
C ASN A 39 -12.54 2.91 12.81
N SER A 40 -12.55 2.30 13.99
CA SER A 40 -11.46 2.36 14.99
C SER A 40 -10.14 1.73 14.51
N TYR A 41 -10.18 1.03 13.38
CA TYR A 41 -9.04 0.46 12.67
C TYR A 41 -8.55 1.37 11.52
N GLY A 42 -9.20 2.51 11.28
CA GLY A 42 -8.87 3.44 10.21
C GLY A 42 -9.34 3.00 8.82
N LYS A 43 -10.26 2.04 8.72
CA LYS A 43 -10.80 1.56 7.44
C LYS A 43 -12.07 2.32 7.08
N THR A 44 -12.18 2.76 5.82
CA THR A 44 -13.43 3.25 5.22
C THR A 44 -14.27 2.10 4.67
N PRO A 45 -15.60 2.25 4.54
CA PRO A 45 -16.46 1.26 3.89
C PRO A 45 -16.16 1.04 2.41
N ASN A 46 -15.56 2.03 1.75
CA ASN A 46 -15.09 1.92 0.37
C ASN A 46 -13.57 1.76 0.37
N LEU A 47 -13.08 0.64 -0.15
CA LEU A 47 -11.66 0.30 -0.23
C LEU A 47 -11.34 -0.10 -1.67
N ASP A 48 -11.29 0.89 -2.55
CA ASP A 48 -10.79 0.68 -3.91
C ASP A 48 -9.29 0.46 -3.87
N ASP A 49 -8.82 -0.67 -4.39
CA ASP A 49 -7.39 -0.87 -4.59
C ASP A 49 -6.94 0.16 -5.65
N THR A 50 -5.87 0.90 -5.38
CA THR A 50 -5.48 2.10 -6.14
C THR A 50 -5.55 1.96 -7.69
N LEU A 51 -5.26 0.78 -8.25
CA LEU A 51 -5.30 0.48 -9.69
C LEU A 51 -6.51 -0.32 -10.17
N TYR A 52 -7.31 -0.93 -9.28
CA TYR A 52 -8.45 -1.76 -9.66
C TYR A 52 -9.53 -1.76 -8.57
N PRO A 53 -10.82 -1.83 -8.93
CA PRO A 53 -11.90 -1.62 -7.96
C PRO A 53 -12.00 -2.75 -6.94
N TYR A 54 -12.50 -2.45 -5.73
CA TYR A 54 -12.79 -3.44 -4.68
C TYR A 54 -13.64 -4.61 -5.20
N ALA A 55 -14.61 -4.30 -6.08
CA ALA A 55 -15.55 -5.24 -6.67
C ALA A 55 -14.88 -6.39 -7.46
N ALA A 56 -13.58 -6.32 -7.72
CA ALA A 56 -12.83 -7.44 -8.27
C ALA A 56 -12.68 -8.62 -7.28
N GLY A 57 -12.92 -8.41 -5.99
CA GLY A 57 -12.86 -9.46 -4.95
C GLY A 57 -11.45 -9.91 -4.59
N ILE A 58 -10.42 -9.21 -5.08
CA ILE A 58 -9.02 -9.58 -4.83
C ILE A 58 -8.66 -9.40 -3.35
N GLN A 59 -8.93 -8.22 -2.78
CA GLN A 59 -8.59 -7.92 -1.38
C GLN A 59 -9.36 -8.79 -0.38
N GLU A 60 -10.60 -9.14 -0.72
CA GLU A 60 -11.43 -10.07 0.05
C GLU A 60 -10.79 -11.48 0.06
N ALA A 61 -10.43 -11.99 -1.12
CA ALA A 61 -9.74 -13.27 -1.25
C ALA A 61 -8.36 -13.27 -0.56
N VAL A 62 -7.59 -12.16 -0.63
CA VAL A 62 -6.34 -12.00 0.14
C VAL A 62 -6.64 -12.12 1.64
N THR A 63 -7.61 -11.36 2.13
CA THR A 63 -7.99 -11.36 3.55
C THR A 63 -8.38 -12.76 4.02
N GLN A 64 -9.19 -13.48 3.23
CA GLN A 64 -9.60 -14.84 3.57
C GLN A 64 -8.42 -15.82 3.53
N ASN A 65 -7.57 -15.77 2.49
CA ASN A 65 -6.42 -16.65 2.39
C ASN A 65 -5.41 -16.42 3.53
N VAL A 66 -5.24 -15.19 4.02
CA VAL A 66 -4.41 -14.91 5.21
C VAL A 66 -5.00 -15.58 6.46
N LYS A 67 -6.33 -15.49 6.66
CA LYS A 67 -7.00 -16.15 7.78
C LYS A 67 -6.85 -17.67 7.70
N ASP A 68 -7.01 -18.24 6.50
CA ASP A 68 -6.84 -19.68 6.27
C ASP A 68 -5.39 -20.10 6.53
N TYR A 69 -4.40 -19.29 6.14
CA TYR A 69 -2.99 -19.58 6.43
C TYR A 69 -2.73 -19.62 7.94
N MET A 70 -3.28 -18.64 8.67
CA MET A 70 -3.15 -18.59 10.14
C MET A 70 -3.74 -19.82 10.82
N VAL A 71 -4.85 -20.36 10.32
CA VAL A 71 -5.46 -21.58 10.86
C VAL A 71 -4.71 -22.83 10.40
N GLU A 72 -4.55 -23.01 9.09
CA GLU A 72 -4.08 -24.26 8.48
C GLU A 72 -2.57 -24.47 8.63
N LYS A 73 -1.78 -23.40 8.53
CA LYS A 73 -0.31 -23.47 8.52
C LYS A 73 0.30 -23.13 9.87
N LEU A 74 -0.30 -22.19 10.59
CA LEU A 74 0.21 -21.74 11.89
C LEU A 74 -0.52 -22.35 13.09
N GLY A 75 -1.62 -23.10 12.86
CA GLY A 75 -2.37 -23.77 13.92
C GLY A 75 -3.07 -22.81 14.88
N ILE A 76 -3.33 -21.57 14.45
CA ILE A 76 -3.95 -20.55 15.30
C ILE A 76 -5.44 -20.87 15.45
N GLU A 77 -5.93 -20.76 16.68
CA GLU A 77 -7.34 -20.99 17.01
C GLU A 77 -8.26 -20.06 16.20
N LYS A 78 -9.24 -20.65 15.49
CA LYS A 78 -10.18 -19.93 14.61
C LYS A 78 -10.90 -18.77 15.31
N SER A 79 -11.23 -18.90 16.59
CA SER A 79 -11.90 -17.88 17.40
C SER A 79 -11.09 -16.59 17.54
N LYS A 80 -9.75 -16.66 17.47
CA LYS A 80 -8.83 -15.53 17.68
C LYS A 80 -8.43 -14.83 16.38
N ILE A 81 -8.71 -15.44 15.23
CA ILE A 81 -8.15 -15.01 13.94
C ILE A 81 -8.51 -13.57 13.58
N THR A 82 -9.78 -13.19 13.73
CA THR A 82 -10.24 -11.84 13.37
C THR A 82 -9.60 -10.78 14.25
N GLU A 83 -9.65 -10.96 15.57
CA GLU A 83 -9.06 -10.02 16.54
C GLU A 83 -7.54 -9.93 16.37
N LEU A 84 -6.86 -11.09 16.29
CA LEU A 84 -5.42 -11.14 16.06
C LEU A 84 -5.05 -10.43 14.75
N GLY A 85 -5.72 -10.75 13.65
CA GLY A 85 -5.46 -10.13 12.35
C GLY A 85 -5.60 -8.60 12.38
N ASN A 86 -6.63 -8.09 13.06
CA ASN A 86 -6.86 -6.66 13.23
C ASN A 86 -5.75 -6.00 14.05
N LEU A 87 -5.36 -6.59 15.18
CA LEU A 87 -4.29 -6.08 16.03
C LEU A 87 -2.94 -6.09 15.29
N LEU A 88 -2.65 -7.16 14.56
CA LEU A 88 -1.41 -7.27 13.78
C LEU A 88 -1.36 -6.23 12.67
N TYR A 89 -2.42 -6.08 11.89
CA TYR A 89 -2.50 -5.06 10.83
C TYR A 89 -2.38 -3.64 11.40
N LYS A 90 -3.12 -3.34 12.48
CA LYS A 90 -3.09 -2.02 13.14
C LYS A 90 -1.70 -1.66 13.63
N ASN A 91 -0.95 -2.59 14.23
CA ASN A 91 0.33 -2.28 14.83
C ASN A 91 1.53 -2.45 13.87
N TYR A 92 1.42 -3.33 12.87
CA TYR A 92 2.56 -3.70 12.00
C TYR A 92 2.37 -3.40 10.52
N GLY A 93 1.22 -2.86 10.10
CA GLY A 93 0.93 -2.48 8.72
C GLY A 93 0.49 -3.65 7.83
N THR A 94 0.97 -4.88 8.08
CA THR A 94 0.47 -6.10 7.46
C THR A 94 0.34 -7.22 8.49
N THR A 95 -0.57 -8.17 8.25
CA THR A 95 -0.71 -9.35 9.11
C THR A 95 0.56 -10.18 9.11
N MET A 96 1.23 -10.35 7.95
CA MET A 96 2.50 -11.06 7.84
C MET A 96 3.59 -10.43 8.71
N ALA A 97 3.78 -9.11 8.62
CA ALA A 97 4.74 -8.39 9.46
C ALA A 97 4.46 -8.59 10.95
N GLY A 98 3.19 -8.56 11.34
CA GLY A 98 2.79 -8.81 12.71
C GLY A 98 3.03 -10.24 13.18
N LEU A 99 2.72 -11.24 12.36
CA LEU A 99 2.96 -12.66 12.68
C LEU A 99 4.45 -12.91 12.93
N ARG A 100 5.32 -12.35 12.08
CA ARG A 100 6.78 -12.40 12.27
C ARG A 100 7.24 -11.69 13.54
N ALA A 101 6.63 -10.53 13.88
CA ALA A 101 6.98 -9.79 15.08
C ALA A 101 6.66 -10.57 16.37
N ILE A 102 5.48 -11.20 16.43
CA ILE A 102 5.05 -11.93 17.63
C ILE A 102 5.68 -13.32 17.76
N GLY A 103 6.52 -13.74 16.81
CA GLY A 103 7.36 -14.93 16.93
C GLY A 103 6.96 -16.11 16.05
N TYR A 104 5.96 -15.99 15.16
CA TYR A 104 5.75 -17.02 14.15
C TYR A 104 6.87 -16.98 13.12
N ASP A 105 7.41 -18.15 12.79
CA ASP A 105 8.43 -18.32 11.76
C ASP A 105 7.85 -19.17 10.62
N PHE A 106 7.98 -18.68 9.40
CA PHE A 106 7.48 -19.32 8.18
C PHE A 106 8.19 -18.76 6.95
N ASP A 107 8.26 -19.57 5.90
CA ASP A 107 8.85 -19.20 4.61
C ASP A 107 7.97 -18.18 3.88
N TYR A 108 8.57 -17.08 3.39
CA TYR A 108 7.83 -16.00 2.74
C TYR A 108 7.29 -16.41 1.37
N ASP A 109 8.01 -17.26 0.63
CA ASP A 109 7.57 -17.72 -0.68
C ASP A 109 6.38 -18.68 -0.53
N GLU A 110 6.41 -19.55 0.49
CA GLU A 110 5.25 -20.38 0.85
C GLU A 110 4.04 -19.52 1.23
N TYR A 111 4.24 -18.50 2.07
CA TYR A 111 3.18 -17.58 2.48
C TYR A 111 2.55 -16.88 1.26
N HIS A 112 3.38 -16.25 0.42
CA HIS A 112 2.89 -15.55 -0.78
C HIS A 112 2.23 -16.49 -1.78
N SER A 113 2.77 -17.70 -1.98
CA SER A 113 2.14 -18.71 -2.84
C SER A 113 0.77 -19.13 -2.30
N PHE A 114 0.63 -19.34 -0.99
CA PHE A 114 -0.65 -19.69 -0.38
C PHE A 114 -1.67 -18.55 -0.45
N VAL A 115 -1.23 -17.32 -0.16
CA VAL A 115 -2.11 -16.14 -0.05
C VAL A 115 -2.47 -15.57 -1.42
N HIS A 116 -1.51 -15.44 -2.34
CA HIS A 116 -1.70 -14.80 -3.64
C HIS A 116 -1.85 -15.78 -4.81
N GLY A 117 -1.41 -17.05 -4.66
CA GLY A 117 -1.47 -18.05 -5.73
C GLY A 117 -2.88 -18.47 -6.14
N ARG A 118 -3.88 -18.23 -5.29
CA ARG A 118 -5.28 -18.66 -5.48
C ARG A 118 -6.27 -17.50 -5.65
N LEU A 119 -5.79 -16.29 -5.90
CA LEU A 119 -6.67 -15.12 -6.05
C LEU A 119 -7.46 -15.18 -7.37
N PRO A 120 -8.69 -14.64 -7.41
CA PRO A 120 -9.57 -14.66 -8.58
C PRO A 120 -9.16 -13.60 -9.63
N TYR A 121 -7.95 -13.71 -10.17
CA TYR A 121 -7.41 -12.75 -11.14
C TYR A 121 -8.22 -12.66 -12.44
N GLU A 122 -9.06 -13.65 -12.74
CA GLU A 122 -10.02 -13.64 -13.83
C GLU A 122 -11.08 -12.54 -13.70
N ASN A 123 -11.31 -12.02 -12.49
CA ASN A 123 -12.20 -10.89 -12.23
C ASN A 123 -11.59 -9.57 -12.69
N LEU A 124 -10.26 -9.47 -12.74
CA LEU A 124 -9.56 -8.31 -13.29
C LEU A 124 -9.70 -8.30 -14.82
N LYS A 125 -10.22 -7.20 -15.35
CA LYS A 125 -10.39 -6.98 -16.79
C LYS A 125 -9.42 -5.90 -17.26
N PRO A 126 -8.97 -5.95 -18.52
CA PRO A 126 -8.18 -4.87 -19.09
C PRO A 126 -8.88 -3.52 -18.93
N ASP A 127 -8.10 -2.50 -18.55
CA ASP A 127 -8.58 -1.14 -18.36
C ASP A 127 -7.95 -0.20 -19.40
N PRO A 128 -8.50 -0.14 -20.63
CA PRO A 128 -7.95 0.70 -21.69
C PRO A 128 -8.05 2.19 -21.38
N VAL A 129 -8.98 2.61 -20.51
CA VAL A 129 -9.13 4.01 -20.11
C VAL A 129 -7.99 4.39 -19.19
N LEU A 130 -7.76 3.61 -18.12
CA LEU A 130 -6.63 3.81 -17.22
C LEU A 130 -5.30 3.70 -17.96
N ARG A 131 -5.14 2.71 -18.85
CA ARG A 131 -3.95 2.57 -19.69
C ARG A 131 -3.67 3.85 -20.48
N SER A 132 -4.69 4.37 -21.18
CA SER A 132 -4.55 5.60 -21.97
C SER A 132 -4.18 6.81 -21.11
N LEU A 133 -4.74 6.91 -19.89
CA LEU A 133 -4.39 7.95 -18.93
C LEU A 133 -2.93 7.84 -18.47
N LEU A 134 -2.48 6.64 -18.08
CA LEU A 134 -1.12 6.41 -17.58
C LEU A 134 -0.06 6.61 -18.67
N LEU A 135 -0.32 6.18 -19.90
CA LEU A 135 0.57 6.43 -21.04
C LEU A 135 0.59 7.91 -21.43
N GLY A 136 -0.51 8.63 -21.24
CA GLY A 136 -0.58 10.07 -21.48
C GLY A 136 0.17 10.92 -20.46
N LEU A 137 0.54 10.38 -19.29
CA LEU A 137 1.33 11.09 -18.28
C LEU A 137 2.81 11.14 -18.69
N PRO A 138 3.40 12.31 -18.97
CA PRO A 138 4.82 12.46 -19.34
C PRO A 138 5.74 12.40 -18.10
N LEU A 139 5.46 11.48 -17.18
CA LEU A 139 6.18 11.32 -15.92
C LEU A 139 6.64 9.88 -15.75
N ARG A 140 7.78 9.72 -15.08
CA ARG A 140 8.27 8.44 -14.59
C ARG A 140 7.28 7.86 -13.57
N LYS A 141 6.91 6.60 -13.74
CA LYS A 141 5.90 5.90 -12.93
C LYS A 141 6.49 4.61 -12.36
N ILE A 142 6.33 4.39 -11.07
CA ILE A 142 6.83 3.20 -10.36
C ILE A 142 5.71 2.65 -9.48
N ILE A 143 5.54 1.33 -9.48
CA ILE A 143 4.65 0.65 -8.53
C ILE A 143 5.36 0.51 -7.19
N PHE A 144 4.67 0.83 -6.10
CA PHE A 144 5.14 0.57 -4.74
C PHE A 144 4.09 -0.17 -3.91
N THR A 145 4.30 -1.47 -3.70
CA THR A 145 3.34 -2.39 -3.06
C THR A 145 3.96 -3.15 -1.89
N ASN A 146 3.13 -3.51 -0.90
CA ASN A 146 3.49 -4.43 0.19
C ASN A 146 3.36 -5.91 -0.24
N ALA A 147 2.79 -6.18 -1.41
CA ALA A 147 2.67 -7.52 -1.97
C ALA A 147 3.99 -8.00 -2.60
N ASP A 148 4.06 -9.29 -2.92
CA ASP A 148 5.16 -9.88 -3.67
C ASP A 148 5.10 -9.54 -5.16
N LYS A 149 6.21 -9.78 -5.85
CA LYS A 149 6.36 -9.47 -7.27
C LYS A 149 5.39 -10.25 -8.15
N VAL A 150 5.08 -11.51 -7.83
CA VAL A 150 4.21 -12.36 -8.66
C VAL A 150 2.79 -11.79 -8.67
N HIS A 151 2.27 -11.39 -7.51
CA HIS A 151 0.98 -10.73 -7.43
C HIS A 151 0.93 -9.45 -8.26
N ALA A 152 1.91 -8.55 -8.09
CA ALA A 152 1.96 -7.27 -8.78
C ALA A 152 1.97 -7.43 -10.30
N VAL A 153 2.85 -8.29 -10.83
CA VAL A 153 2.97 -8.54 -12.28
C VAL A 153 1.67 -9.15 -12.83
N LYS A 154 1.06 -10.11 -12.12
CA LYS A 154 -0.18 -10.75 -12.56
C LYS A 154 -1.35 -9.78 -12.59
N ALA A 155 -1.46 -8.89 -11.60
CA ALA A 155 -2.48 -7.84 -11.58
C ALA A 155 -2.29 -6.86 -12.76
N LEU A 156 -1.07 -6.35 -12.97
CA LEU A 156 -0.76 -5.44 -14.09
C LEU A 156 -1.07 -6.07 -15.45
N SER A 157 -0.67 -7.32 -15.66
CA SER A 157 -0.94 -8.04 -16.91
C SER A 157 -2.43 -8.23 -17.18
N ARG A 158 -3.24 -8.51 -16.14
CA ARG A 158 -4.70 -8.65 -16.29
C ARG A 158 -5.38 -7.32 -16.60
N LEU A 159 -4.86 -6.22 -16.06
CA LEU A 159 -5.33 -4.86 -16.33
C LEU A 159 -4.81 -4.31 -17.67
N GLY A 160 -3.81 -4.94 -18.28
CA GLY A 160 -3.16 -4.45 -19.49
C GLY A 160 -2.35 -3.18 -19.22
N LEU A 161 -1.58 -3.15 -18.12
CA LEU A 161 -0.81 -2.00 -17.64
C LEU A 161 0.69 -2.28 -17.48
N GLU A 162 1.16 -3.44 -17.93
CA GLU A 162 2.54 -3.92 -17.73
C GLU A 162 3.64 -2.98 -18.24
N ASP A 163 3.36 -2.22 -19.30
CA ASP A 163 4.29 -1.27 -19.94
C ASP A 163 4.08 0.19 -19.50
N CYS A 164 3.15 0.43 -18.56
CA CYS A 164 2.86 1.78 -18.05
C CYS A 164 3.82 2.23 -16.94
N PHE A 165 4.62 1.32 -16.39
CA PHE A 165 5.48 1.55 -15.23
C PHE A 165 6.94 1.17 -15.55
N GLU A 166 7.90 1.97 -15.09
CA GLU A 166 9.33 1.69 -15.27
C GLU A 166 9.83 0.57 -14.36
N GLY A 167 9.18 0.38 -13.21
CA GLY A 167 9.59 -0.64 -12.25
C GLY A 167 8.58 -0.88 -11.14
N ILE A 168 8.86 -1.92 -10.35
CA ILE A 168 8.05 -2.37 -9.23
C ILE A 168 8.95 -2.48 -7.99
N ILE A 169 8.64 -1.71 -6.95
CA ILE A 169 9.13 -1.90 -5.59
C ILE A 169 8.09 -2.72 -4.84
N CYS A 170 8.47 -3.93 -4.45
CA CYS A 170 7.60 -4.94 -3.83
C CYS A 170 8.25 -5.53 -2.59
N PHE A 171 7.62 -6.55 -1.99
CA PHE A 171 8.10 -7.22 -0.80
C PHE A 171 9.58 -7.64 -0.92
N GLU A 172 9.95 -8.32 -2.01
CA GLU A 172 11.29 -8.86 -2.24
C GLU A 172 12.34 -7.75 -2.41
N THR A 173 11.96 -6.60 -2.97
CA THR A 173 12.84 -5.44 -3.10
C THR A 173 13.23 -4.89 -1.73
N LEU A 174 12.28 -4.85 -0.79
CA LEU A 174 12.51 -4.31 0.56
C LEU A 174 13.05 -5.37 1.54
N ASN A 175 12.76 -6.65 1.30
CA ASN A 175 13.04 -7.77 2.17
C ASN A 175 13.82 -8.87 1.43
N PRO A 176 15.07 -8.61 1.01
CA PRO A 176 15.85 -9.61 0.29
C PRO A 176 16.07 -10.85 1.16
N THR A 177 15.56 -11.99 0.70
CA THR A 177 15.79 -13.29 1.35
C THR A 177 17.14 -13.84 0.89
N HIS A 178 17.94 -14.36 1.83
CA HIS A 178 19.17 -15.07 1.51
C HIS A 178 18.86 -16.47 0.94
N ARG A 179 18.23 -16.54 -0.24
CA ARG A 179 18.19 -17.74 -1.07
C ARG A 179 18.50 -17.35 -2.50
N ASN A 180 19.79 -17.13 -2.77
CA ASN A 180 20.35 -17.26 -4.10
C ASN A 180 21.83 -17.59 -3.98
N THR A 181 22.09 -18.84 -3.60
CA THR A 181 23.25 -19.57 -4.12
C THR A 181 22.72 -20.84 -4.78
N VAL A 182 23.00 -20.93 -6.08
CA VAL A 182 22.97 -22.10 -6.98
C VAL A 182 21.79 -22.18 -7.99
N SER A 183 22.14 -21.85 -9.25
CA SER A 183 21.70 -22.31 -10.59
C SER A 183 20.25 -22.08 -11.06
N ASP A 184 19.92 -21.67 -12.29
CA ASP A 184 20.69 -21.34 -13.51
C ASP A 184 19.75 -20.63 -14.52
N HIS A 185 20.37 -19.80 -15.39
CA HIS A 185 19.94 -19.24 -16.69
C HIS A 185 18.96 -18.04 -16.78
N GLU A 186 19.62 -16.87 -16.88
CA GLU A 186 19.54 -15.85 -17.96
C GLU A 186 18.31 -14.93 -18.11
N ASP A 187 18.67 -13.64 -18.06
CA ASP A 187 18.00 -12.40 -18.52
C ASP A 187 17.01 -11.69 -17.57
N ASP A 188 17.57 -10.83 -16.72
CA ASP A 188 17.21 -9.40 -16.71
C ASP A 188 18.23 -8.62 -15.88
N SER A 189 19.08 -7.89 -16.59
CA SER A 189 20.16 -7.08 -16.04
C SER A 189 19.64 -5.79 -15.38
N ILE A 190 19.78 -5.69 -14.06
CA ILE A 190 20.34 -4.50 -13.42
C ILE A 190 21.37 -4.98 -12.39
N VAL A 191 22.64 -5.03 -12.82
CA VAL A 191 23.79 -5.34 -11.97
C VAL A 191 24.36 -4.02 -11.46
N PHE A 192 24.36 -3.79 -10.15
CA PHE A 192 25.11 -2.69 -9.53
C PHE A 192 26.37 -3.24 -8.86
N VAL A 193 27.52 -2.85 -9.39
CA VAL A 193 28.85 -3.28 -8.96
C VAL A 193 29.36 -2.34 -7.86
N GLY A 194 29.72 -2.91 -6.70
CA GLY A 194 30.78 -2.38 -5.83
C GLY A 194 30.35 -1.85 -4.47
N SER A 195 30.40 -2.69 -3.44
CA SER A 195 31.45 -2.60 -2.40
C SER A 195 31.27 -3.67 -1.31
N THR A 196 32.36 -4.36 -1.05
CA THR A 196 32.58 -5.47 -0.13
C THR A 196 32.77 -5.03 1.33
N ALA A 197 32.42 -5.94 2.25
CA ALA A 197 32.92 -6.18 3.63
C ALA A 197 31.80 -6.15 4.68
N ALA A 198 31.68 -7.05 5.66
CA ALA A 198 32.37 -8.30 5.97
C ALA A 198 31.40 -9.12 6.85
N ALA A 199 31.37 -10.43 6.64
CA ALA A 199 30.58 -11.34 7.45
C ALA A 199 31.25 -11.52 8.82
N THR A 200 30.57 -11.14 9.89
CA THR A 200 30.92 -11.54 11.26
C THR A 200 29.93 -12.59 11.72
N THR A 201 30.38 -13.84 11.68
CA THR A 201 29.72 -14.97 12.33
C THR A 201 29.69 -14.75 13.84
N ASN A 202 28.49 -14.67 14.43
CA ASN A 202 28.32 -14.84 15.86
C ASN A 202 27.34 -15.99 16.10
N THR A 203 27.92 -17.17 16.27
CA THR A 203 27.29 -18.33 16.91
C THR A 203 27.06 -18.00 18.39
N ASN A 204 25.80 -17.85 18.78
CA ASN A 204 25.38 -18.01 20.17
C ASN A 204 24.13 -18.88 20.20
N ASN A 205 24.37 -20.18 20.40
CA ASN A 205 23.37 -21.15 20.81
C ASN A 205 22.82 -20.74 22.18
N ASN A 206 21.60 -20.20 22.19
CA ASN A 206 20.74 -20.21 23.37
C ASN A 206 19.38 -20.77 22.96
N ASN A 207 19.07 -21.97 23.43
CA ASN A 207 17.75 -22.58 23.41
C ASN A 207 16.78 -21.70 24.21
N ILE A 208 16.23 -20.66 23.57
CA ILE A 208 15.02 -19.98 24.00
C ILE A 208 13.91 -20.63 23.18
N GLY A 209 13.08 -21.46 23.79
CA GLY A 209 11.83 -21.86 23.15
C GLY A 209 11.10 -20.58 22.75
N THR A 210 10.91 -20.36 21.46
CA THR A 210 10.31 -19.14 20.90
C THR A 210 8.86 -19.04 21.35
N GLN A 211 8.64 -18.44 22.52
CA GLN A 211 7.31 -18.18 23.04
C GLN A 211 6.65 -17.12 22.14
N ILE A 212 5.51 -17.47 21.56
CA ILE A 212 4.69 -16.52 20.80
C ILE A 212 4.20 -15.42 21.74
N PHE A 213 4.42 -14.16 21.37
CA PHE A 213 3.95 -13.00 22.12
C PHE A 213 2.42 -12.89 22.04
N ASP A 214 1.76 -12.90 23.21
CA ASP A 214 0.30 -12.78 23.31
C ASP A 214 -0.14 -11.32 23.17
N ILE A 215 -0.26 -10.86 21.92
CA ILE A 215 -0.70 -9.49 21.62
C ILE A 215 -2.16 -9.23 22.03
N ILE A 216 -3.03 -10.24 22.00
CA ILE A 216 -4.43 -10.10 22.45
C ILE A 216 -4.44 -9.85 23.95
N GLY A 217 -3.77 -10.72 24.72
CA GLY A 217 -3.66 -10.57 26.17
C GLY A 217 -2.94 -9.28 26.60
N HIS A 218 -2.01 -8.77 25.78
CA HIS A 218 -1.37 -7.47 26.00
C HIS A 218 -2.36 -6.30 25.92
N PHE A 219 -3.20 -6.26 24.88
CA PHE A 219 -4.19 -5.18 24.70
C PHE A 219 -5.45 -5.34 25.56
N ALA A 220 -5.70 -6.52 26.12
CA ALA A 220 -6.78 -6.73 27.10
C ALA A 220 -6.50 -6.12 28.49
N GLN A 221 -5.27 -5.66 28.76
CA GLN A 221 -4.87 -5.07 30.05
C GLN A 221 -5.25 -3.59 30.16
N THR A 222 -5.38 -3.07 31.39
CA THR A 222 -5.91 -1.72 31.66
C THR A 222 -4.97 -0.55 31.30
N ASN A 223 -3.69 -0.81 30.98
CA ASN A 223 -2.71 0.21 30.56
C ASN A 223 -1.76 -0.32 29.45
N PRO A 224 -2.26 -0.59 28.24
CA PRO A 224 -1.49 -1.25 27.18
C PRO A 224 -0.43 -0.34 26.55
N GLU A 225 -0.60 0.99 26.59
CA GLU A 225 0.29 1.96 25.92
C GLU A 225 1.72 2.05 26.51
N SER A 226 1.98 1.40 27.66
CA SER A 226 3.27 1.47 28.34
C SER A 226 4.24 0.35 27.99
N ALA A 227 3.78 -0.75 27.38
CA ALA A 227 4.64 -1.89 27.05
C ALA A 227 5.08 -1.87 25.59
N ILE A 228 6.36 -2.20 25.36
CA ILE A 228 6.98 -2.16 24.04
C ILE A 228 6.55 -3.40 23.25
N LEU A 229 5.93 -3.19 22.08
CA LEU A 229 5.62 -4.27 21.14
C LEU A 229 6.91 -4.85 20.51
N PRO A 230 6.96 -6.17 20.25
CA PRO A 230 8.06 -6.79 19.51
C PRO A 230 8.32 -6.10 18.15
N LYS A 231 9.57 -6.02 17.71
CA LYS A 231 9.89 -5.47 16.39
C LYS A 231 9.67 -6.53 15.31
N THR A 232 9.10 -6.13 14.18
CA THR A 232 9.03 -6.98 12.99
C THR A 232 10.36 -6.93 12.22
N PRO A 233 10.83 -8.06 11.64
CA PRO A 233 11.93 -8.03 10.68
C PRO A 233 11.49 -7.58 9.28
N ILE A 234 10.17 -7.48 9.02
CA ILE A 234 9.63 -7.12 7.71
C ILE A 234 9.59 -5.60 7.55
N VAL A 235 10.19 -5.10 6.50
CA VAL A 235 10.13 -3.71 6.05
C VAL A 235 8.96 -3.56 5.08
N CYS A 236 7.93 -2.81 5.48
CA CYS A 236 6.75 -2.54 4.66
C CYS A 236 6.08 -1.20 5.02
N LYS A 237 5.20 -0.69 4.16
CA LYS A 237 4.33 0.45 4.51
C LYS A 237 3.41 0.05 5.68
N PRO A 238 3.06 0.96 6.62
CA PRO A 238 3.24 2.41 6.62
C PRO A 238 4.55 2.91 7.26
N TYR A 239 5.55 2.07 7.52
CA TYR A 239 6.79 2.55 8.14
C TYR A 239 7.51 3.52 7.21
N GLU A 240 7.92 4.69 7.72
CA GLU A 240 8.64 5.72 6.96
C GLU A 240 9.92 5.16 6.35
N SER A 241 10.64 4.33 7.11
CA SER A 241 11.84 3.63 6.66
C SER A 241 11.61 2.76 5.41
N ALA A 242 10.41 2.19 5.23
CA ALA A 242 10.08 1.42 4.03
C ALA A 242 9.92 2.34 2.81
N ILE A 243 9.34 3.53 3.00
CA ILE A 243 9.19 4.54 1.95
C ILE A 243 10.54 5.16 1.59
N GLU A 244 11.35 5.53 2.59
CA GLU A 244 12.71 6.04 2.41
C GLU A 244 13.56 5.06 1.60
N ARG A 245 13.53 3.78 1.96
CA ARG A 245 14.26 2.74 1.23
C ARG A 245 13.77 2.56 -0.21
N ALA A 246 12.48 2.69 -0.47
CA ALA A 246 11.95 2.69 -1.83
C ALA A 246 12.44 3.90 -2.65
N LEU A 247 12.53 5.08 -2.04
CA LEU A 247 13.05 6.29 -2.68
C LEU A 247 14.54 6.18 -2.99
N GLU A 248 15.32 5.60 -2.07
CA GLU A 248 16.74 5.30 -2.25
C GLU A 248 16.97 4.36 -3.44
N PHE A 249 16.27 3.22 -3.49
CA PHE A 249 16.41 2.24 -4.56
C PHE A 249 16.05 2.79 -5.94
N THR A 250 15.13 3.75 -5.99
CA THR A 250 14.64 4.33 -7.25
C THR A 250 15.34 5.64 -7.62
N ASN A 251 16.19 6.18 -6.75
CA ASN A 251 16.81 7.50 -6.87
C ASN A 251 15.76 8.60 -7.13
N ILE A 252 14.66 8.56 -6.38
CA ILE A 252 13.54 9.49 -6.51
C ILE A 252 13.64 10.61 -5.47
N ASN A 253 13.45 11.86 -5.90
CA ASN A 253 13.35 12.99 -4.98
C ASN A 253 11.93 13.09 -4.39
N PRO A 254 11.74 12.94 -3.06
CA PRO A 254 10.41 12.97 -2.46
C PRO A 254 9.65 14.28 -2.73
N GLN A 255 10.33 15.43 -2.71
CA GLN A 255 9.71 16.74 -2.92
C GLN A 255 9.24 17.00 -4.36
N LYS A 256 9.55 16.10 -5.30
CA LYS A 256 9.11 16.18 -6.70
C LYS A 256 8.26 14.99 -7.11
N THR A 257 7.73 14.24 -6.14
CA THR A 257 7.07 12.95 -6.40
C THR A 257 5.67 12.94 -5.84
N LEU A 258 4.72 12.50 -6.67
CA LEU A 258 3.37 12.19 -6.25
C LEU A 258 3.27 10.72 -5.81
N PHE A 259 2.61 10.51 -4.68
CA PHE A 259 2.36 9.20 -4.09
C PHE A 259 0.87 8.94 -4.00
N PHE A 260 0.39 8.03 -4.84
CA PHE A 260 -1.01 7.60 -4.92
C PHE A 260 -1.21 6.37 -4.05
N GLU A 261 -2.17 6.43 -3.13
CA GLU A 261 -2.42 5.37 -2.14
C GLU A 261 -3.84 5.46 -1.57
N ASP A 262 -4.45 4.32 -1.26
CA ASP A 262 -5.80 4.19 -0.70
C ASP A 262 -5.81 4.15 0.85
N SER A 263 -4.69 3.78 1.47
CA SER A 263 -4.49 3.74 2.91
C SER A 263 -4.05 5.10 3.45
N VAL A 264 -4.91 5.68 4.30
CA VAL A 264 -4.62 6.91 5.05
C VAL A 264 -3.31 6.84 5.83
N ARG A 265 -2.97 5.67 6.39
CA ARG A 265 -1.73 5.47 7.16
C ARG A 265 -0.50 5.59 6.26
N ASN A 266 -0.57 5.01 5.06
CA ASN A 266 0.51 5.07 4.07
C ASN A 266 0.66 6.50 3.53
N ILE A 267 -0.46 7.17 3.23
CA ILE A 267 -0.48 8.59 2.84
C ILE A 267 0.20 9.48 3.89
N GLN A 268 -0.18 9.31 5.16
CA GLN A 268 0.41 10.11 6.24
C GLN A 268 1.91 9.86 6.41
N ALA A 269 2.37 8.61 6.25
CA ALA A 269 3.78 8.28 6.28
C ALA A 269 4.53 8.91 5.09
N GLY A 270 3.99 8.77 3.87
CA GLY A 270 4.58 9.39 2.69
C GLY A 270 4.70 10.91 2.82
N LYS A 271 3.68 11.55 3.40
CA LYS A 271 3.70 12.98 3.66
C LYS A 271 4.84 13.40 4.60
N ARG A 272 5.12 12.61 5.64
CA ARG A 272 6.21 12.89 6.61
C ARG A 272 7.60 12.71 5.99
N VAL A 273 7.73 11.80 5.02
CA VAL A 273 8.95 11.62 4.20
C VAL A 273 9.11 12.73 3.13
N GLY A 274 8.10 13.59 2.97
CA GLY A 274 8.16 14.75 2.08
C GLY A 274 7.56 14.55 0.69
N LEU A 275 6.82 13.45 0.48
CA LEU A 275 6.07 13.21 -0.76
C LEU A 275 4.87 14.15 -0.88
N HIS A 276 4.51 14.49 -2.12
CA HIS A 276 3.18 14.98 -2.43
C HIS A 276 2.23 13.79 -2.50
N THR A 277 1.08 13.86 -1.85
CA THR A 277 0.26 12.67 -1.57
C THR A 277 -1.15 12.80 -2.11
N VAL A 278 -1.64 11.71 -2.70
CA VAL A 278 -2.96 11.63 -3.33
C VAL A 278 -3.69 10.43 -2.75
N LEU A 279 -4.70 10.68 -1.92
CA LEU A 279 -5.58 9.63 -1.42
C LEU A 279 -6.51 9.16 -2.55
N VAL A 280 -6.56 7.86 -2.84
CA VAL A 280 -7.48 7.28 -3.84
C VAL A 280 -8.59 6.50 -3.14
N GLY A 281 -9.80 6.48 -3.72
CA GLY A 281 -10.98 5.82 -3.15
C GLY A 281 -11.92 6.74 -2.37
N SER A 282 -11.61 8.05 -2.28
CA SER A 282 -12.40 9.05 -1.57
C SER A 282 -12.26 10.45 -2.16
N SER A 283 -13.37 11.17 -2.31
CA SER A 283 -13.37 12.61 -2.65
C SER A 283 -12.97 13.52 -1.48
N HIS A 284 -12.87 12.97 -0.26
CA HIS A 284 -12.61 13.75 0.95
C HIS A 284 -11.14 13.69 1.33
N ARG A 285 -10.51 14.87 1.34
CA ARG A 285 -9.12 15.03 1.79
C ARG A 285 -9.00 14.84 3.29
N VAL A 286 -8.09 13.96 3.69
CA VAL A 286 -7.75 13.68 5.09
C VAL A 286 -6.46 14.38 5.50
N LYS A 287 -6.20 14.48 6.81
CA LYS A 287 -4.92 14.98 7.31
C LYS A 287 -3.78 14.11 6.77
N GLY A 288 -2.84 14.75 6.08
CA GLY A 288 -1.70 14.09 5.46
C GLY A 288 -1.81 14.01 3.94
N ALA A 289 -3.02 14.01 3.37
CA ALA A 289 -3.24 14.00 1.92
C ALA A 289 -3.19 15.42 1.34
N ASP A 290 -2.50 15.64 0.22
CA ASP A 290 -2.53 16.90 -0.53
C ASP A 290 -3.76 16.96 -1.45
N PHE A 291 -4.05 15.83 -2.10
CA PHE A 291 -5.19 15.63 -2.99
C PHE A 291 -5.99 14.39 -2.58
N ALA A 292 -7.24 14.29 -3.03
CA ALA A 292 -8.09 13.13 -2.83
C ALA A 292 -8.92 12.88 -4.10
N LEU A 293 -9.00 11.63 -4.54
CA LEU A 293 -9.68 11.17 -5.74
C LEU A 293 -10.61 10.01 -5.40
N GLU A 294 -11.82 9.99 -5.95
CA GLU A 294 -12.70 8.81 -5.83
C GLU A 294 -12.13 7.63 -6.62
N SER A 295 -11.56 7.88 -7.80
CA SER A 295 -10.85 6.89 -8.58
C SER A 295 -9.57 7.48 -9.17
N ILE A 296 -8.57 6.63 -9.39
CA ILE A 296 -7.37 7.02 -10.13
C ILE A 296 -7.69 7.55 -11.54
N HIS A 297 -8.83 7.18 -12.10
CA HIS A 297 -9.34 7.71 -13.37
C HIS A 297 -9.57 9.24 -13.35
N ASN A 298 -9.81 9.82 -12.18
CA ASN A 298 -10.04 11.26 -12.02
C ASN A 298 -8.74 12.07 -11.92
N ILE A 299 -7.56 11.44 -12.06
CA ILE A 299 -6.26 12.11 -11.92
C ILE A 299 -6.13 13.37 -12.80
N LYS A 300 -6.64 13.34 -14.03
CA LYS A 300 -6.53 14.45 -14.97
C LYS A 300 -7.45 15.61 -14.63
N GLU A 301 -8.60 15.32 -14.03
CA GLU A 301 -9.55 16.34 -13.58
C GLU A 301 -9.04 17.03 -12.31
N ALA A 302 -8.43 16.25 -11.41
CA ALA A 302 -7.96 16.75 -10.13
C ALA A 302 -6.57 17.40 -10.16
N ILE A 303 -5.70 16.93 -11.06
CA ILE A 303 -4.31 17.41 -11.20
C ILE A 303 -3.96 17.60 -12.68
N PRO A 304 -4.68 18.49 -13.41
CA PRO A 304 -4.49 18.69 -14.85
C PRO A 304 -3.08 19.14 -15.23
N GLU A 305 -2.37 19.83 -14.33
CA GLU A 305 -1.02 20.33 -14.53
C GLU A 305 0.01 19.24 -14.83
N LEU A 306 -0.25 17.97 -14.49
CA LEU A 306 0.64 16.85 -14.81
C LEU A 306 0.76 16.61 -16.32
N TRP A 307 -0.24 17.03 -17.10
CA TRP A 307 -0.22 16.95 -18.57
C TRP A 307 0.26 18.24 -19.24
N GLU A 308 0.44 19.32 -18.46
CA GLU A 308 0.88 20.62 -18.98
C GLU A 308 2.36 20.90 -18.71
N ALA A 309 3.05 20.02 -17.96
CA ALA A 309 4.44 20.18 -17.58
C ALA A 309 5.39 20.39 -18.78
N ASP A 310 5.09 19.81 -19.94
CA ASP A 310 5.89 20.02 -21.17
C ASP A 310 5.63 21.37 -21.85
N LYS A 311 4.46 22.01 -21.66
CA LYS A 311 4.11 23.24 -22.37
C LYS A 311 4.78 24.50 -21.81
N LYS A 312 5.18 24.50 -20.54
CA LYS A 312 5.82 25.69 -19.90
C LYS A 312 7.29 25.87 -20.27
N SER A 313 7.92 24.87 -20.86
CA SER A 313 9.34 24.89 -21.25
C SER A 313 9.61 25.70 -22.53
N GLU A 314 8.60 25.96 -23.36
CA GLU A 314 8.77 26.56 -24.70
C GLU A 314 8.54 28.07 -24.77
N VAL A 315 8.10 28.74 -23.70
CA VAL A 315 7.89 30.21 -23.72
C VAL A 315 9.13 30.94 -23.20
N GLY A 316 10.17 30.98 -24.02
CA GLY A 316 11.26 31.95 -23.86
C GLY A 316 10.73 33.36 -24.15
N TYR A 317 10.52 34.17 -23.11
CA TYR A 317 10.17 35.59 -23.25
C TYR A 317 11.31 36.34 -23.98
N SER A 318 11.19 36.52 -25.29
CA SER A 318 11.91 37.55 -26.05
C SER A 318 11.19 38.90 -25.85
N GLY A 319 11.27 39.47 -24.65
CA GLY A 319 10.77 40.80 -24.34
C GLY A 319 11.92 41.80 -24.30
N LYS A 320 12.17 42.55 -25.39
CA LYS A 320 13.05 43.73 -25.37
C LYS A 320 12.55 44.71 -24.31
N VAL A 321 13.42 45.06 -23.37
CA VAL A 321 13.18 46.09 -22.35
C VAL A 321 13.02 47.44 -23.05
N ALA A 322 11.83 48.04 -22.96
CA ALA A 322 11.60 49.42 -23.36
C ALA A 322 12.10 50.35 -22.23
N VAL A 323 12.96 51.29 -22.59
CA VAL A 323 13.51 52.31 -21.69
C VAL A 323 12.49 53.44 -21.58
N GLU A 324 11.96 53.68 -20.39
CA GLU A 324 11.15 54.86 -20.08
C GLU A 324 12.02 56.12 -20.09
N THR A 325 11.60 57.14 -20.84
CA THR A 325 12.20 58.48 -20.83
C THR A 325 11.29 59.39 -20.03
N SER A 326 11.77 59.91 -18.90
CA SER A 326 11.06 60.88 -18.06
C SER A 326 11.10 62.27 -18.69
N VAL A 327 9.93 62.92 -18.83
CA VAL A 327 9.80 64.34 -19.19
C VAL A 327 9.34 65.11 -17.97
N THR A 328 10.15 66.07 -17.53
CA THR A 328 9.78 67.09 -16.53
C THR A 328 9.00 68.23 -17.19
N ALA A 329 7.87 68.59 -16.58
CA ALA A 329 7.15 69.85 -16.81
C ALA A 329 7.41 70.81 -15.64
#